data_AF-A0A1V5A1N3-F1
#
_entry.id   AF-A0A1V5A1N3-F1
#
_cell.length_a   1.000
_cell.length_b   1.000
_cell.length_c   1.000
_cell.angle_alpha   90.00
_cell.angle_beta   90.00
_cell.angle_gamma   90.00
#
_symmetry.space_group_name_H-M   'P 1'
#
loop_
_entity.id
_entity.type
_entity.pdbx_description
1 polymer ?
#
loop_
_entity_poly.entity_id
_entity_poly.type
_entity_poly.pdbx_seq_one_letter_code
_entity_poly.pdbx_strand_id
1 'polypeptide(L)'
;MLRIILPVLAIVLIVLACGCLAHTAQPACSQGTGPGLPAPEILNMTIGSRVIAMAVNPDEIETPYPEAKEFLIQGVQCNANGGRFTDAIDYYDRALAIDPECSIAYLAKGVSLHNLGRYDEAIACYDKAFLLDPGNEGIPGLKEISIQDRIRLGAQ
;
A
#
# COMPACT_ATOMS: atom_id res chain seq x y z
N MET A 1 -23.80 32.84 46.41
CA MET A 1 -23.59 32.47 45.00
C MET A 1 -22.24 32.89 44.42
N LEU A 2 -21.37 33.62 45.16
CA LEU A 2 -20.09 34.13 44.64
C LEU A 2 -18.87 33.43 45.31
N ARG A 3 -18.73 32.12 45.12
CA ARG A 3 -17.60 31.35 45.68
C ARG A 3 -17.05 30.22 44.78
N ILE A 4 -17.53 30.10 43.54
CA ILE A 4 -17.15 29.01 42.60
C ILE A 4 -16.41 29.55 41.35
N ILE A 5 -16.24 30.88 41.20
CA ILE A 5 -15.62 31.48 40.00
C ILE A 5 -14.08 31.57 40.09
N LEU A 6 -13.52 31.53 41.30
CA LEU A 6 -12.08 31.71 41.52
C LEU A 6 -11.15 30.57 41.01
N PRO A 7 -11.52 29.27 41.01
CA PRO A 7 -10.61 28.21 40.54
C PRO A 7 -10.53 28.11 39.01
N VAL A 8 -11.56 28.56 38.28
CA VAL A 8 -11.60 28.46 36.81
C VAL A 8 -10.66 29.50 36.16
N LEU A 9 -10.51 30.68 36.77
CA LEU A 9 -9.59 31.72 36.27
C LEU A 9 -8.12 31.35 36.47
N ALA A 10 -7.80 30.56 37.50
CA ALA A 10 -6.43 30.09 37.77
C ALA A 10 -5.94 29.04 36.76
N ILE A 11 -6.84 28.18 36.26
CA ILE A 11 -6.52 27.15 35.26
C ILE A 11 -6.25 27.78 33.89
N VAL A 12 -6.99 28.83 33.53
CA VAL A 12 -6.80 29.57 32.27
C VAL A 12 -5.46 30.32 32.24
N LEU A 13 -5.00 30.83 33.39
CA LEU A 13 -3.69 31.51 33.49
C LEU A 13 -2.50 30.54 33.38
N ILE A 14 -2.64 29.28 33.81
CA ILE A 14 -1.58 28.26 33.67
C ILE A 14 -1.38 27.87 32.21
N VAL A 15 -2.47 27.77 31.42
CA VAL A 15 -2.39 27.42 29.99
C VAL A 15 -1.81 28.56 29.15
N LEU A 16 -2.00 29.82 29.56
CA LEU A 16 -1.46 31.00 28.89
C LEU A 16 0.03 31.28 29.21
N ALA A 17 0.58 30.71 30.28
CA ALA A 17 1.99 30.87 30.68
C ALA A 17 2.94 29.87 30.00
N CYS A 18 2.43 28.86 29.28
CA CYS A 18 3.25 27.89 28.53
C CYS A 18 3.43 28.27 27.05
N GLY A 19 3.21 29.55 26.73
CA GLY A 19 3.53 30.14 25.43
C GLY A 19 4.97 30.63 25.37
N CYS A 20 5.71 30.07 24.40
CA CYS A 20 6.96 30.56 23.80
C CYS A 20 8.26 30.31 24.58
N LEU A 21 9.12 29.42 24.02
CA LEU A 21 10.50 29.73 23.59
C LEU A 21 11.27 28.42 23.27
N ALA A 22 11.21 27.98 22.03
CA ALA A 22 12.30 27.23 21.41
C ALA A 22 12.34 27.59 19.92
N HIS A 23 13.08 28.65 19.62
CA HIS A 23 13.38 29.13 18.29
C HIS A 23 14.54 28.31 17.70
N THR A 24 14.36 27.92 16.44
CA THR A 24 15.37 27.87 15.37
C THR A 24 16.62 27.02 15.57
N ALA A 25 16.65 25.86 14.90
CA ALA A 25 17.67 25.54 13.89
C ALA A 25 17.36 24.18 13.24
N GLN A 26 16.75 24.22 12.05
CA GLN A 26 16.85 23.15 11.05
C GLN A 26 18.30 23.08 10.54
N PRO A 27 18.71 21.92 10.03
CA PRO A 27 19.19 21.89 8.66
C PRO A 27 18.23 21.10 7.78
N ALA A 28 18.03 21.66 6.60
CA ALA A 28 17.22 21.15 5.52
C ALA A 28 17.81 19.87 4.90
N CYS A 29 16.98 19.28 4.03
CA CYS A 29 17.21 18.16 3.10
C CYS A 29 16.92 16.78 3.74
N SER A 30 15.92 16.02 3.32
CA SER A 30 15.15 16.03 2.07
C SER A 30 13.74 15.49 2.30
N GLN A 31 12.77 16.21 1.73
CA GLN A 31 11.42 15.74 1.45
C GLN A 31 11.51 14.43 0.65
N GLY A 32 10.93 13.38 1.21
CA GLY A 32 10.51 12.18 0.49
C GLY A 32 8.99 12.09 0.58
N THR A 33 8.30 13.03 -0.05
CA THR A 33 6.91 12.86 -0.45
C THR A 33 6.87 11.73 -1.49
N GLY A 34 6.80 10.48 -1.04
CA GLY A 34 6.24 9.44 -1.89
C GLY A 34 4.76 9.78 -2.10
N PRO A 35 4.21 9.65 -3.32
CA PRO A 35 2.78 9.78 -3.46
C PRO A 35 2.19 8.63 -2.65
N GLY A 36 1.56 8.94 -1.52
CA GLY A 36 0.53 8.06 -1.00
C GLY A 36 -0.34 7.69 -2.19
N LEU A 37 -0.41 6.39 -2.50
CA LEU A 37 -1.27 5.85 -3.54
C LEU A 37 -2.54 6.70 -3.55
N PRO A 38 -2.89 7.36 -4.67
CA PRO A 38 -4.09 8.17 -4.69
C PRO A 38 -5.21 7.24 -4.24
N ALA A 39 -5.84 7.58 -3.11
CA ALA A 39 -7.05 6.89 -2.67
C ALA A 39 -7.92 6.80 -3.92
N PRO A 40 -8.30 5.59 -4.38
CA PRO A 40 -8.86 5.44 -5.70
C PRO A 40 -10.13 6.29 -5.75
N GLU A 41 -10.06 7.38 -6.51
CA GLU A 41 -11.20 8.23 -6.81
C GLU A 41 -12.28 7.28 -7.34
N ILE A 42 -13.38 7.18 -6.59
CA ILE A 42 -14.51 6.35 -6.93
C ILE A 42 -15.21 7.02 -8.12
N LEU A 43 -14.67 6.81 -9.32
CA LEU A 43 -15.41 7.07 -10.56
C LEU A 43 -16.34 5.88 -10.80
N ASN A 44 -17.55 6.07 -10.29
CA ASN A 44 -18.75 5.30 -10.55
C ASN A 44 -19.03 5.19 -12.06
N MET A 45 -18.78 4.01 -12.66
CA MET A 45 -19.55 3.39 -13.76
C MET A 45 -18.73 2.27 -14.42
N THR A 46 -18.81 1.03 -13.93
CA THR A 46 -18.85 -0.20 -14.75
C THR A 46 -19.28 -1.35 -13.84
N ILE A 47 -20.33 -2.07 -14.21
CA ILE A 47 -20.68 -3.35 -13.60
C ILE A 47 -19.66 -4.35 -14.18
N GLY A 48 -18.56 -4.57 -13.47
CA GLY A 48 -17.45 -5.42 -13.91
C GLY A 48 -16.17 -5.02 -13.17
N SER A 49 -15.49 -6.01 -12.56
CA SER A 49 -14.21 -5.96 -11.84
C SER A 49 -13.43 -4.63 -11.89
N ARG A 50 -13.18 -4.01 -10.72
CA ARG A 50 -12.26 -2.88 -10.60
C ARG A 50 -10.86 -3.38 -11.00
N VAL A 51 -10.32 -2.90 -12.12
CA VAL A 51 -8.92 -3.16 -12.45
C VAL A 51 -8.06 -2.46 -11.40
N ILE A 52 -7.33 -3.24 -10.61
CA ILE A 52 -6.37 -2.70 -9.66
C ILE A 52 -5.08 -2.44 -10.43
N ALA A 53 -4.67 -1.18 -10.50
CA ALA A 53 -3.37 -0.80 -11.00
C ALA A 53 -2.41 -0.64 -9.81
N MET A 54 -1.25 -1.28 -9.89
CA MET A 54 -0.18 -1.14 -8.93
C MET A 54 1.02 -0.54 -9.65
N ALA A 55 1.43 0.64 -9.23
CA ALA A 55 2.69 1.23 -9.62
C ALA A 55 3.75 0.74 -8.63
N VAL A 56 4.75 0.01 -9.13
CA VAL A 56 5.93 -0.35 -8.35
C VAL A 56 7.04 0.61 -8.73
N ASN A 57 7.52 1.37 -7.76
CA ASN A 57 8.70 2.18 -7.95
C ASN A 57 9.95 1.26 -7.95
N PRO A 58 10.77 1.22 -9.01
CA PRO A 58 11.97 0.37 -9.05
C PRO A 58 12.97 0.65 -7.93
N ASP A 59 12.96 1.86 -7.37
CA ASP A 59 13.83 2.26 -6.27
C ASP A 59 13.38 1.72 -4.91
N GLU A 60 12.10 1.37 -4.77
CA GLU A 60 11.50 0.78 -3.56
C GLU A 60 11.66 -0.75 -3.51
N ILE A 61 12.18 -1.37 -4.57
CA ILE A 61 12.41 -2.82 -4.61
C ILE A 61 13.64 -3.17 -3.75
N GLU A 62 13.39 -3.42 -2.47
CA GLU A 62 14.36 -3.89 -1.49
C GLU A 62 14.60 -5.41 -1.65
N THR A 63 15.47 -5.79 -2.59
CA THR A 63 15.96 -7.16 -2.73
C THR A 63 17.47 -7.16 -2.94
N PRO A 64 18.24 -8.02 -2.25
CA PRO A 64 19.68 -8.17 -2.48
C PRO A 64 19.99 -8.91 -3.79
N TYR A 65 18.96 -9.45 -4.47
CA TYR A 65 19.11 -10.27 -5.66
C TYR A 65 18.80 -9.46 -6.94
N PRO A 66 19.81 -9.04 -7.71
CA PRO A 66 19.59 -8.22 -8.91
C PRO A 66 18.78 -8.94 -9.99
N GLU A 67 18.92 -10.27 -10.09
CA GLU A 67 18.14 -11.10 -11.01
C GLU A 67 16.65 -11.12 -10.64
N ALA A 68 16.31 -11.18 -9.34
CA ALA A 68 14.93 -11.09 -8.88
C ALA A 68 14.33 -9.72 -9.18
N LYS A 69 15.11 -8.64 -8.96
CA LYS A 69 14.72 -7.27 -9.31
C LYS A 69 14.42 -7.11 -10.79
N GLU A 70 15.23 -7.71 -11.66
CA GLU A 70 14.99 -7.68 -13.11
C GLU A 70 13.64 -8.33 -13.45
N PHE A 71 13.37 -9.53 -12.92
CA PHE A 71 12.07 -10.19 -13.16
C PHE A 71 10.90 -9.36 -12.63
N LEU A 72 11.03 -8.69 -11.50
CA LEU A 72 9.99 -7.80 -10.98
C LEU A 72 9.69 -6.65 -11.93
N ILE A 73 10.73 -5.98 -12.44
CA ILE A 73 10.59 -4.89 -13.40
C ILE A 73 9.91 -5.38 -14.69
N GLN A 74 10.33 -6.54 -15.22
CA GLN A 74 9.73 -7.14 -16.40
C GLN A 74 8.25 -7.48 -16.18
N GLY A 75 7.89 -8.02 -15.01
CA GLY A 75 6.50 -8.29 -14.65
C GLY A 75 5.63 -7.03 -14.61
N VAL A 76 6.13 -5.95 -14.00
CA VAL A 76 5.45 -4.65 -13.93
C VAL A 76 5.25 -4.05 -15.33
N GLN A 77 6.27 -4.10 -16.18
CA GLN A 77 6.18 -3.64 -17.57
C GLN A 77 5.18 -4.48 -18.38
N CYS A 78 5.14 -5.80 -18.16
CA CYS A 78 4.21 -6.70 -18.83
C CYS A 78 2.76 -6.37 -18.47
N ASN A 79 2.52 -6.07 -17.19
CA ASN A 79 1.21 -5.68 -16.69
C ASN A 79 0.73 -4.33 -17.28
N ALA A 80 1.63 -3.34 -17.35
CA ALA A 80 1.33 -2.01 -17.90
C ALA A 80 1.01 -2.02 -19.41
N ASN A 81 1.57 -2.96 -20.17
CA ASN A 81 1.42 -3.06 -21.63
C ASN A 81 0.15 -3.82 -22.06
N GLY A 82 -1.00 -3.53 -21.43
CA GLY A 82 -2.31 -4.01 -21.89
C GLY A 82 -2.90 -5.20 -21.13
N GLY A 83 -2.58 -5.37 -19.84
CA GLY A 83 -3.29 -6.33 -18.98
C GLY A 83 -2.91 -7.80 -19.22
N ARG A 84 -1.67 -8.06 -19.63
CA ARG A 84 -1.10 -9.42 -19.72
C ARG A 84 -0.74 -9.96 -18.33
N PHE A 85 -1.76 -10.07 -17.47
CA PHE A 85 -1.59 -10.45 -16.07
C PHE A 85 -1.01 -11.86 -15.91
N THR A 86 -1.33 -12.80 -16.82
CA THR A 86 -0.79 -14.17 -16.80
C THR A 86 0.72 -14.18 -17.00
N ASP A 87 1.22 -13.45 -18.00
CA ASP A 87 2.66 -13.38 -18.25
C ASP A 87 3.40 -12.62 -17.15
N ALA A 88 2.76 -11.58 -16.58
CA ALA A 88 3.29 -10.87 -15.42
C ALA A 88 3.46 -11.81 -14.20
N ILE A 89 2.51 -12.72 -13.98
CA ILE A 89 2.61 -13.73 -12.91
C ILE A 89 3.83 -14.64 -13.11
N ASP A 90 4.11 -15.09 -14.34
CA ASP A 90 5.29 -15.92 -14.61
C ASP A 90 6.60 -15.20 -14.24
N TYR A 91 6.68 -13.88 -14.49
CA TYR A 91 7.82 -13.08 -14.06
C TYR A 91 7.89 -12.97 -12.54
N TYR A 92 6.78 -12.73 -11.86
CA TYR A 92 6.75 -12.67 -10.39
C TYR A 92 7.10 -14.02 -9.75
N ASP A 93 6.68 -15.15 -10.35
CA ASP A 93 7.04 -16.49 -9.88
C ASP A 93 8.54 -16.76 -10.02
N ARG A 94 9.16 -16.28 -11.11
CA ARG A 94 10.62 -16.35 -11.28
C ARG A 94 11.36 -15.46 -10.30
N ALA A 95 10.84 -14.27 -10.00
CA ALA A 95 11.39 -13.42 -8.96
C ALA A 95 11.31 -14.11 -7.59
N LEU A 96 10.16 -14.68 -7.25
CA LEU A 96 9.91 -15.41 -5.99
C LEU A 96 10.71 -16.71 -5.86
N ALA A 97 11.08 -17.35 -6.97
CA ALA A 97 11.97 -18.50 -6.96
C ALA A 97 13.41 -18.13 -6.55
N ILE A 98 13.82 -16.88 -6.78
CA ILE A 98 15.14 -16.36 -6.40
C ILE A 98 15.08 -15.70 -5.02
N ASP A 99 14.04 -14.91 -4.78
CA ASP A 99 13.78 -14.20 -3.54
C ASP A 99 12.38 -14.55 -2.98
N PRO A 100 12.27 -15.64 -2.20
CA PRO A 100 11.00 -16.09 -1.65
C PRO A 100 10.41 -15.17 -0.59
N GLU A 101 11.17 -14.17 -0.11
CA GLU A 101 10.78 -13.21 0.93
C GLU A 101 10.51 -11.80 0.38
N CYS A 102 10.47 -11.65 -0.95
CA CYS A 102 10.14 -10.37 -1.57
C CYS A 102 8.65 -10.03 -1.42
N SER A 103 8.31 -9.18 -0.45
CA SER A 103 6.93 -8.72 -0.22
C SER A 103 6.30 -8.08 -1.47
N ILE A 104 7.05 -7.23 -2.18
CA ILE A 104 6.59 -6.55 -3.40
C ILE A 104 6.22 -7.55 -4.50
N ALA A 105 6.96 -8.65 -4.63
CA ALA A 105 6.67 -9.69 -5.63
C ALA A 105 5.33 -10.38 -5.35
N TYR A 106 5.05 -10.72 -4.08
CA TYR A 106 3.75 -11.26 -3.69
C TYR A 106 2.62 -10.24 -3.90
N LEU A 107 2.85 -8.99 -3.54
CA LEU A 107 1.87 -7.91 -3.72
C LEU A 107 1.50 -7.73 -5.20
N ALA A 108 2.50 -7.64 -6.08
CA ALA A 108 2.32 -7.47 -7.52
C ALA A 108 1.64 -8.69 -8.16
N LYS A 109 2.04 -9.91 -7.75
CA LYS A 109 1.38 -11.15 -8.15
C LYS A 109 -0.09 -11.17 -7.72
N GLY A 110 -0.39 -10.77 -6.49
CA GLY A 110 -1.74 -10.69 -5.96
C GLY A 110 -2.64 -9.76 -6.79
N VAL A 111 -2.12 -8.60 -7.18
CA VAL A 111 -2.85 -7.66 -8.05
C VAL A 111 -3.13 -8.26 -9.43
N SER A 112 -2.13 -8.90 -10.05
CA SER A 112 -2.34 -9.59 -11.34
C SER A 112 -3.36 -10.73 -11.23
N LEU A 113 -3.33 -11.52 -10.15
CA LEU A 113 -4.29 -12.59 -9.91
C LEU A 113 -5.72 -12.05 -9.69
N HIS A 114 -5.86 -10.96 -8.94
CA HIS A 114 -7.14 -10.29 -8.74
C HIS A 114 -7.74 -9.85 -10.08
N ASN A 115 -6.94 -9.24 -10.94
CA ASN A 115 -7.39 -8.77 -12.25
C ASN A 115 -7.74 -9.91 -13.22
N LEU A 116 -7.25 -11.14 -12.96
CA LEU A 116 -7.67 -12.37 -13.65
C LEU A 116 -8.92 -13.02 -13.04
N GLY A 117 -9.48 -12.47 -11.96
CA GLY A 117 -10.60 -13.06 -11.23
C GLY A 117 -10.21 -14.23 -10.31
N ARG A 118 -8.90 -14.49 -10.12
CA ARG A 118 -8.38 -15.55 -9.25
C ARG A 118 -8.25 -15.03 -7.81
N TYR A 119 -9.39 -14.71 -7.19
CA TYR A 119 -9.42 -13.97 -5.93
C TYR A 119 -8.81 -14.71 -4.74
N ASP A 120 -9.02 -16.03 -4.62
CA ASP A 120 -8.48 -16.81 -3.50
C ASP A 120 -6.94 -16.85 -3.52
N GLU A 121 -6.35 -16.98 -4.72
CA GLU A 121 -4.90 -16.95 -4.88
C GLU A 121 -4.34 -15.55 -4.67
N ALA A 122 -5.08 -14.51 -5.08
CA ALA A 122 -4.72 -13.13 -4.80
C ALA A 122 -4.69 -12.86 -3.28
N ILE A 123 -5.72 -13.31 -2.55
CA ILE A 123 -5.80 -13.19 -1.09
C ILE A 123 -4.61 -13.87 -0.41
N ALA A 124 -4.26 -15.09 -0.84
CA ALA A 124 -3.09 -15.80 -0.31
C ALA A 124 -1.78 -15.04 -0.55
N CYS A 125 -1.64 -14.39 -1.71
CA CYS A 125 -0.48 -13.54 -2.01
C CYS A 125 -0.45 -12.30 -1.10
N TYR A 126 -1.58 -11.62 -0.89
CA TYR A 126 -1.64 -10.47 0.03
C TYR A 126 -1.33 -10.86 1.47
N ASP A 127 -1.76 -12.04 1.92
CA ASP A 127 -1.40 -12.55 3.25
C ASP A 127 0.10 -12.78 3.39
N LYS A 128 0.75 -13.33 2.36
CA LYS A 128 2.20 -13.48 2.34
C LYS A 128 2.93 -12.14 2.31
N ALA A 129 2.48 -11.20 1.48
CA ALA A 129 3.06 -9.86 1.41
C ALA A 129 2.95 -9.14 2.76
N PHE A 130 1.78 -9.20 3.42
CA PHE A 130 1.56 -8.58 4.73
C PHE A 130 2.42 -9.20 5.84
N LEU A 131 2.65 -10.52 5.80
CA LEU A 131 3.54 -11.18 6.76
C LEU A 131 5.00 -10.75 6.61
N LEU A 132 5.44 -10.44 5.40
CA LEU A 132 6.81 -10.03 5.09
C LEU A 132 7.03 -8.53 5.32
N ASP A 133 6.03 -7.71 4.99
CA ASP A 133 6.04 -6.26 5.22
C ASP A 133 4.72 -5.81 5.86
N PRO A 134 4.60 -5.91 7.20
CA PRO A 134 3.44 -5.41 7.92
C PRO A 134 3.39 -3.87 7.98
N GLY A 135 4.46 -3.18 7.59
CA GLY A 135 4.53 -1.71 7.55
C GLY A 135 3.80 -1.11 6.34
N ASN A 136 3.53 -1.91 5.31
CA ASN A 136 2.76 -1.48 4.16
C ASN A 136 1.26 -1.51 4.46
N GLU A 137 0.73 -0.35 4.84
CA GLU A 137 -0.68 -0.15 5.19
C GLU A 137 -1.65 -0.41 4.02
N GLY A 138 -1.16 -0.46 2.78
CA GLY A 138 -2.00 -0.70 1.59
C GLY A 138 -2.41 -2.16 1.40
N ILE A 139 -1.62 -3.12 1.90
CA ILE A 139 -1.82 -4.56 1.65
C ILE A 139 -3.17 -5.05 2.21
N PRO A 140 -3.58 -4.74 3.46
CA PRO A 140 -4.87 -5.17 3.98
C PRO A 140 -6.05 -4.64 3.16
N GLY A 141 -5.95 -3.43 2.60
CA GLY A 141 -6.97 -2.84 1.74
C GLY A 141 -7.16 -3.63 0.44
N LEU A 142 -6.08 -4.08 -0.19
CA LEU A 142 -6.13 -4.90 -1.41
C LEU A 142 -6.72 -6.29 -1.17
N LYS A 143 -6.40 -6.88 0.00
CA LYS A 143 -7.04 -8.13 0.44
C LYS A 143 -8.55 -7.95 0.61
N GLU A 144 -8.97 -6.90 1.30
CA GLU A 144 -10.39 -6.62 1.52
C GLU A 144 -11.14 -6.43 0.19
N ILE A 145 -10.59 -5.65 -0.74
CA ILE A 145 -11.17 -5.47 -2.08
C ILE A 145 -11.36 -6.82 -2.78
N SER A 146 -10.37 -7.70 -2.70
CA SER A 146 -10.43 -9.04 -3.32
C SER A 146 -11.47 -9.94 -2.68
N ILE A 147 -11.63 -9.89 -1.35
CA ILE A 147 -12.67 -10.63 -0.63
C ILE A 147 -14.06 -10.14 -1.06
N GLN A 148 -14.25 -8.83 -1.15
CA GLN A 148 -15.53 -8.25 -1.55
C GLN A 148 -15.89 -8.59 -2.99
N ASP A 149 -14.93 -8.49 -3.92
CA ASP A 149 -15.18 -8.84 -5.33
C ASP A 149 -15.44 -10.33 -5.52
N ARG A 150 -14.76 -11.21 -4.77
CA ARG A 150 -15.06 -12.64 -4.72
C ARG A 150 -16.50 -12.92 -4.33
N ILE A 151 -16.97 -12.31 -3.23
CA ILE A 151 -18.35 -12.46 -2.73
C ILE A 151 -19.34 -11.88 -3.74
N ARG A 152 -19.06 -10.70 -4.28
CA ARG A 152 -19.95 -9.98 -5.21
C ARG A 152 -20.14 -10.72 -6.52
N LEU A 153 -19.09 -11.34 -7.05
CA LEU A 153 -19.09 -12.01 -8.35
C LEU A 153 -19.38 -13.51 -8.25
N GLY A 154 -19.50 -14.05 -7.03
CA GLY A 154 -19.81 -15.47 -6.81
C GLY A 154 -18.70 -16.41 -7.28
N ALA A 155 -17.46 -15.93 -7.32
CA ALA A 155 -16.31 -16.73 -7.73
C ALA A 155 -15.87 -17.66 -6.59
N GLN A 156 -15.68 -18.95 -6.90
CA GLN A 156 -15.15 -19.99 -6.01
C GLN A 156 -13.69 -20.28 -6.34
#